data_AF-A0A535D8B4-F1
#
_entry.id   AF-A0A535D8B4-F1
#
_cell.length_a   1.000
_cell.length_b   1.000
_cell.length_c   1.000
_cell.angle_alpha   90.00
_cell.angle_beta   90.00
_cell.angle_gamma   90.00
#
_symmetry.space_group_name_H-M   'P 1'
#
loop_
_entity.id
_entity.type
_entity.pdbx_description
1 polymer ?
#
loop_
_entity_poly.entity_id
_entity_poly.type
_entity_poly.pdbx_seq_one_letter_code
_entity_poly.pdbx_strand_id
1 'polypeptide(L)'
;MIRANPIFGVGLGGYSFQFRGSVPEVYPHDIWLTFWVEVGLLGVIAFAATLAILLWRGARAWRRVQGFERAVLWGALAALVMWIVHGVVDSPYWKNDMSVEFWMLAALIIVCMRVATPAPVPRV
;
A
#
# COMPACT_ATOMS: atom_id res chain seq x y z
N MET A 1 17.30 0.51 17.57
CA MET A 1 16.98 -0.34 16.41
C MET A 1 17.46 0.29 15.11
N ILE A 2 16.86 1.40 14.66
CA ILE A 2 17.17 2.04 13.37
C ILE A 2 18.65 2.47 13.24
N ARG A 3 19.24 3.09 14.27
CA ARG A 3 20.66 3.49 14.23
C ARG A 3 21.62 2.30 14.07
N ALA A 4 21.24 1.12 14.58
CA ALA A 4 22.07 -0.09 14.51
C ALA A 4 21.88 -0.83 13.19
N ASN A 5 20.65 -0.93 12.69
CA ASN A 5 20.32 -1.66 11.46
C ASN A 5 19.44 -0.81 10.52
N PRO A 6 19.96 0.27 9.92
CA PRO A 6 19.14 1.21 9.16
C PRO A 6 18.67 0.65 7.81
N ILE A 7 19.46 -0.21 7.18
CA ILE A 7 19.22 -0.70 5.80
C ILE A 7 18.29 -1.92 5.80
N PHE A 8 18.54 -2.89 6.67
CA PHE A 8 17.85 -4.18 6.70
C PHE A 8 16.80 -4.31 7.82
N GLY A 9 16.72 -3.33 8.73
CA GLY A 9 15.87 -3.43 9.90
C GLY A 9 16.35 -4.52 10.85
N VAL A 10 15.48 -4.93 11.77
CA VAL A 10 15.78 -5.96 12.78
C VAL A 10 15.11 -7.30 12.48
N GLY A 11 14.45 -7.43 11.33
CA GLY A 11 13.69 -8.61 10.92
C GLY A 11 12.24 -8.59 11.41
N LEU A 12 11.40 -9.43 10.79
CA LEU A 12 9.97 -9.55 11.09
C LEU A 12 9.74 -10.00 12.54
N GLY A 13 8.92 -9.26 13.28
CA GLY A 13 8.68 -9.43 14.71
C GLY A 13 9.80 -8.88 15.59
N GLY A 14 10.79 -8.18 15.03
CA GLY A 14 11.95 -7.71 15.77
C GLY A 14 11.61 -6.62 16.79
N TYR A 15 10.63 -5.74 16.49
CA TYR A 15 10.15 -4.74 17.45
C TYR A 15 9.52 -5.39 18.68
N SER A 16 8.54 -6.28 18.48
CA SER A 16 7.86 -6.95 19.59
C SER A 16 8.80 -7.84 20.41
N PHE A 17 9.80 -8.45 19.78
CA PHE A 17 10.84 -9.20 20.50
C PHE A 17 11.66 -8.30 21.43
N GLN A 18 12.08 -7.12 20.96
CA GLN A 18 12.91 -6.21 21.74
C GLN A 18 12.14 -5.49 22.86
N PHE A 19 10.86 -5.17 22.64
CA PHE A 19 10.02 -4.46 23.62
C PHE A 19 9.07 -5.38 24.39
N ARG A 20 9.27 -6.69 24.31
CA ARG A 20 8.40 -7.68 24.94
C ARG A 20 8.20 -7.41 26.43
N GLY A 21 6.95 -7.20 26.84
CA GLY A 21 6.58 -6.93 28.23
C GLY A 21 6.88 -5.51 28.72
N SER A 22 7.45 -4.65 27.87
CA SER A 22 7.69 -3.23 28.17
C SER A 22 6.60 -2.34 27.61
N VAL A 23 6.04 -2.71 26.45
CA VAL A 23 4.92 -2.01 25.80
C VAL A 23 3.88 -3.06 25.34
N PRO A 24 2.58 -2.76 25.43
CA PRO A 24 1.54 -3.67 24.95
C PRO A 24 1.48 -3.77 23.41
N GLU A 25 2.06 -2.80 22.70
CA GLU A 25 2.02 -2.72 21.24
C GLU A 25 2.98 -3.70 20.55
N VAL A 26 2.47 -4.41 19.54
CA VAL A 26 3.26 -5.36 18.73
C VAL A 26 4.11 -4.65 17.66
N TYR A 27 3.70 -3.46 17.24
CA TYR A 27 4.35 -2.64 16.22
C TYR A 27 4.33 -1.16 16.61
N PRO A 28 5.23 -0.33 16.05
CA PRO A 28 5.09 1.12 16.12
C PRO A 28 3.74 1.58 15.53
N HIS A 29 3.10 2.58 16.12
CA HIS A 29 1.86 3.21 15.60
C HIS A 29 2.11 4.15 14.41
N ASP A 30 2.91 3.70 13.45
CA ASP A 30 3.20 4.39 12.20
C ASP A 30 3.70 3.34 11.20
N ILE A 31 3.02 3.22 10.06
CA ILE A 31 3.31 2.22 9.02
C ILE A 31 4.73 2.37 8.47
N TRP A 32 5.20 3.60 8.27
CA TRP A 32 6.51 3.90 7.68
C TRP A 32 7.62 3.54 8.65
N LEU A 33 7.43 3.90 9.92
CA LEU A 33 8.33 3.53 10.99
C LEU A 33 8.36 2.01 11.18
N THR A 34 7.20 1.35 11.11
CA THR A 34 7.12 -0.11 11.23
C THR A 34 7.87 -0.80 10.09
N PHE A 35 7.66 -0.40 8.84
CA PHE A 35 8.43 -0.91 7.70
C PHE A 35 9.93 -0.70 7.88
N TRP A 36 10.35 0.46 8.39
CA TRP A 36 11.76 0.74 8.60
C TRP A 36 12.36 -0.13 9.70
N VAL A 37 11.69 -0.25 10.85
CA VAL A 37 12.21 -1.05 11.96
C VAL A 37 12.28 -2.53 11.57
N GLU A 38 11.24 -3.06 10.93
CA GLU A 38 11.10 -4.50 10.66
C GLU A 38 11.92 -4.94 9.44
N VAL A 39 11.81 -4.23 8.30
CA VAL A 39 12.38 -4.63 7.00
C VAL A 39 13.50 -3.69 6.54
N GLY A 40 13.69 -2.57 7.22
CA GLY A 40 14.71 -1.58 6.87
C GLY A 40 14.28 -0.62 5.77
N LEU A 41 15.22 0.26 5.40
CA LEU A 41 14.99 1.29 4.37
C LEU A 41 14.56 0.70 3.02
N LEU A 42 15.04 -0.50 2.68
CA LEU A 42 14.62 -1.19 1.45
C LEU A 42 13.12 -1.53 1.45
N GLY A 43 12.58 -1.97 2.58
CA GLY A 43 11.15 -2.24 2.74
C GLY A 43 10.31 -0.98 2.60
N VAL A 44 10.76 0.13 3.21
CA VAL A 44 10.11 1.45 3.08
C VAL A 44 10.06 1.89 1.62
N ILE A 45 11.19 1.80 0.90
CA ILE A 45 11.26 2.18 -0.51
C ILE A 45 10.36 1.30 -1.37
N ALA A 46 10.37 -0.02 -1.17
CA ALA A 46 9.53 -0.93 -1.93
C ALA A 46 8.03 -0.67 -1.70
N PHE A 47 7.63 -0.42 -0.46
CA PHE A 47 6.25 -0.09 -0.11
C PHE A 47 5.82 1.26 -0.71
N ALA A 48 6.64 2.31 -0.54
CA ALA A 48 6.39 3.63 -1.13
C ALA A 48 6.31 3.58 -2.66
N ALA A 49 7.22 2.84 -3.30
CA ALA A 49 7.22 2.64 -4.75
C ALA A 49 5.95 1.93 -5.22
N THR A 50 5.49 0.91 -4.50
CA THR A 50 4.24 0.18 -4.82
C THR A 50 3.05 1.13 -4.78
N LEU A 51 2.90 1.90 -3.70
CA LEU A 51 1.86 2.92 -3.57
C LEU A 51 1.93 3.95 -4.70
N ALA A 52 3.10 4.53 -4.95
CA ALA A 52 3.31 5.54 -5.97
C ALA A 52 2.98 5.01 -7.37
N ILE A 53 3.39 3.79 -7.70
CA ILE A 53 3.11 3.17 -9.00
C ILE A 53 1.61 2.91 -9.16
N LEU A 54 0.93 2.38 -8.15
CA LEU A 54 -0.52 2.11 -8.20
C LEU A 54 -1.31 3.41 -8.37
N LEU A 55 -1.00 4.43 -7.56
CA LEU A 55 -1.64 5.74 -7.63
C LEU A 55 -1.39 6.41 -8.97
N TRP A 56 -0.13 6.46 -9.43
CA TRP A 56 0.23 7.12 -10.70
C TRP A 56 -0.38 6.43 -11.91
N ARG A 57 -0.27 5.10 -12.02
CA ARG A 57 -0.81 4.35 -13.16
C ARG A 57 -2.33 4.36 -13.16
N GLY A 58 -2.96 4.16 -11.99
CA GLY A 58 -4.41 4.21 -11.86
C GLY A 58 -4.96 5.59 -12.18
N ALA A 59 -4.35 6.65 -11.65
CA ALA A 59 -4.72 8.03 -11.99
C ALA A 59 -4.57 8.28 -13.50
N ARG A 60 -3.48 7.84 -14.14
CA ARG A 60 -3.30 8.02 -15.60
C ARG A 60 -4.32 7.25 -16.44
N ALA A 61 -4.86 6.15 -15.94
CA ALA A 61 -5.86 5.33 -16.63
C ALA A 61 -7.26 5.97 -16.64
N TRP A 62 -7.50 7.06 -15.90
CA TRP A 62 -8.84 7.64 -15.70
C TRP A 62 -9.61 7.97 -16.97
N ARG A 63 -8.93 8.40 -18.05
CA ARG A 63 -9.58 8.75 -19.33
C ARG A 63 -9.94 7.54 -20.18
N ARG A 64 -9.34 6.38 -19.88
CA ARG A 64 -9.47 5.14 -20.66
C ARG A 64 -10.51 4.19 -20.07
N VAL A 65 -10.72 4.26 -18.76
CA VAL A 65 -11.73 3.46 -18.06
C VAL A 65 -13.06 4.20 -18.06
N GLN A 66 -14.13 3.51 -18.45
CA GLN A 66 -15.50 4.04 -18.49
C GLN A 66 -16.43 3.19 -17.63
N GLY A 67 -17.69 3.60 -17.48
CA GLY A 67 -18.71 2.79 -16.79
C GLY A 67 -18.44 2.54 -15.30
N PHE A 68 -18.85 1.36 -14.84
CA PHE A 68 -18.73 0.92 -13.44
C PHE A 68 -17.27 0.76 -13.02
N GLU A 69 -16.42 0.30 -13.92
CA GLU A 69 -14.99 0.10 -13.72
C GLU A 69 -14.28 1.41 -13.36
N ARG A 70 -14.77 2.54 -13.88
CA ARG A 70 -14.23 3.85 -13.52
C ARG A 70 -14.55 4.18 -12.07
N ALA A 71 -15.77 3.92 -11.61
CA ALA A 71 -16.14 4.14 -10.21
C ALA A 71 -15.32 3.24 -9.27
N VAL A 72 -15.15 1.96 -9.62
CA VAL A 72 -14.31 1.01 -8.87
C VAL A 72 -12.86 1.48 -8.80
N LEU A 73 -12.27 1.91 -9.94
CA LEU A 73 -10.90 2.42 -9.99
C LEU A 73 -10.72 3.63 -9.07
N TRP A 74 -11.63 4.62 -9.12
CA TRP A 74 -11.55 5.80 -8.26
C TRP A 74 -11.74 5.47 -6.78
N GLY A 75 -12.67 4.56 -6.46
CA GLY A 75 -12.87 4.07 -5.09
C GLY A 75 -11.61 3.39 -4.54
N ALA A 76 -11.00 2.51 -5.33
CA ALA A 76 -9.77 1.82 -4.95
C ALA A 76 -8.57 2.78 -4.80
N LEU A 77 -8.45 3.79 -5.67
CA LEU A 77 -7.42 4.83 -5.54
C LEU A 77 -7.63 5.69 -4.29
N ALA A 78 -8.87 6.09 -4.00
CA ALA A 78 -9.20 6.85 -2.80
C ALA A 78 -8.91 6.03 -1.53
N ALA A 79 -9.20 4.72 -1.54
CA ALA A 79 -8.84 3.82 -0.45
C ALA A 79 -7.31 3.73 -0.27
N LEU A 80 -6.52 3.67 -1.35
CA LEU A 80 -5.05 3.73 -1.24
C LEU A 80 -4.53 5.06 -0.69
N VAL A 81 -5.17 6.19 -1.01
CA VAL A 81 -4.84 7.47 -0.38
C VAL A 81 -5.18 7.45 1.11
N MET A 82 -6.31 6.87 1.48
CA MET A 82 -6.68 6.68 2.88
C MET A 82 -5.66 5.79 3.62
N TRP A 83 -5.13 4.75 2.97
CA TRP A 83 -4.06 3.93 3.53
C TRP A 83 -2.81 4.74 3.89
N ILE A 84 -2.44 5.73 3.08
CA ILE A 84 -1.31 6.63 3.38
C ILE A 84 -1.63 7.49 4.61
N VAL A 85 -2.83 8.07 4.66
CA VAL A 85 -3.25 8.97 5.75
C VAL A 85 -3.40 8.19 7.07
N HIS A 86 -4.08 7.05 7.04
CA HIS A 86 -4.27 6.18 8.21
C HIS A 86 -2.95 5.59 8.68
N GLY A 87 -2.06 5.25 7.75
CA GLY A 87 -0.75 4.71 8.04
C GLY A 87 0.17 5.64 8.84
N VAL A 88 -0.11 6.94 8.90
CA VAL A 88 0.65 7.86 9.77
C VAL A 88 0.31 7.65 11.26
N VAL A 89 -0.86 7.09 11.57
CA VAL A 89 -1.36 6.92 12.94
C VAL A 89 -1.51 5.46 13.38
N ASP A 90 -1.49 4.52 12.43
CA ASP A 90 -1.52 3.08 12.70
C ASP A 90 -0.61 2.33 11.71
N SER A 91 -0.37 1.05 11.97
CA SER A 91 0.42 0.15 11.12
C SER A 91 -0.46 -0.92 10.46
N PRO A 92 -1.49 -0.55 9.66
CA PRO A 92 -2.51 -1.48 9.20
C PRO A 92 -1.92 -2.63 8.38
N TYR A 93 -0.91 -2.38 7.54
CA TYR A 93 -0.29 -3.42 6.69
C TYR A 93 0.23 -4.64 7.47
N TRP A 94 0.58 -4.45 8.75
CA TRP A 94 1.21 -5.47 9.57
C TRP A 94 0.20 -6.43 10.23
N LYS A 95 -1.09 -6.22 9.98
CA LYS A 95 -2.18 -7.13 10.31
C LYS A 95 -2.57 -7.90 9.04
N ASN A 96 -2.65 -9.23 9.11
CA ASN A 96 -2.83 -10.09 7.93
C ASN A 96 -4.09 -9.77 7.12
N ASP A 97 -5.20 -9.48 7.80
CA ASP A 97 -6.48 -9.09 7.22
C ASP A 97 -6.36 -7.80 6.39
N MET A 98 -5.70 -6.80 6.95
CA MET A 98 -5.45 -5.52 6.29
C MET A 98 -4.41 -5.65 5.17
N SER A 99 -3.39 -6.52 5.30
CA SER A 99 -2.47 -6.80 4.17
C SER A 99 -3.24 -7.37 2.98
N VAL A 100 -4.21 -8.27 3.22
CA VAL A 100 -5.07 -8.82 2.17
C VAL A 100 -5.91 -7.72 1.53
N GLU A 101 -6.51 -6.83 2.33
CA GLU A 101 -7.24 -5.67 1.80
C GLU A 101 -6.36 -4.81 0.86
N PHE A 102 -5.13 -4.49 1.26
CA PHE A 102 -4.19 -3.73 0.43
C PHE A 102 -3.96 -4.39 -0.93
N TRP A 103 -3.69 -5.69 -0.95
CA TRP A 103 -3.46 -6.42 -2.20
C TRP A 103 -4.73 -6.58 -3.04
N MET A 104 -5.91 -6.66 -2.41
CA MET A 104 -7.20 -6.63 -3.10
C MET A 104 -7.43 -5.28 -3.80
N LEU A 105 -7.13 -4.16 -3.14
CA LEU A 105 -7.19 -2.82 -3.75
C LEU A 105 -6.22 -2.70 -4.93
N ALA A 106 -4.98 -3.18 -4.77
CA ALA A 106 -4.00 -3.21 -5.85
C ALA A 106 -4.48 -4.04 -7.06
N ALA A 107 -5.06 -5.22 -6.80
CA ALA A 107 -5.61 -6.08 -7.83
C ALA A 107 -6.77 -5.42 -8.58
N LEU A 108 -7.71 -4.78 -7.86
CA LEU A 108 -8.83 -4.04 -8.48
C LEU A 108 -8.34 -2.94 -9.41
N ILE A 109 -7.35 -2.14 -8.98
CA ILE A 109 -6.75 -1.09 -9.80
C ILE A 109 -6.16 -1.70 -11.09
N ILE A 110 -5.40 -2.79 -10.97
CA ILE A 110 -4.79 -3.47 -12.12
C ILE A 110 -5.84 -4.04 -13.07
N VAL A 111 -6.90 -4.66 -12.56
CA VAL A 111 -7.98 -5.23 -13.37
C VAL A 111 -8.74 -4.13 -14.10
N CYS A 112 -9.17 -3.07 -13.42
CA CYS A 112 -9.88 -1.95 -14.04
C CYS A 112 -9.03 -1.28 -15.15
N MET A 113 -7.72 -1.16 -14.95
CA MET A 113 -6.82 -0.63 -15.99
C MET A 113 -6.71 -1.54 -17.22
N ARG A 114 -6.90 -2.86 -17.08
CA ARG A 114 -6.82 -3.83 -18.18
C ARG A 114 -8.13 -3.98 -18.95
N VAL A 115 -9.26 -3.80 -18.27
CA VAL A 115 -10.61 -3.88 -18.87
C VAL A 115 -10.94 -2.67 -19.75
N ALA A 116 -10.15 -1.59 -19.69
CA ALA A 116 -10.26 -0.44 -20.58
C ALA A 116 -10.20 -0.85 -22.07
N THR A 117 -11.36 -1.11 -22.66
CA THR A 117 -11.52 -1.38 -24.09
C THR A 117 -11.18 -0.12 -24.88
N PRO A 118 -10.47 -0.23 -26.02
CA PRO A 118 -10.36 0.89 -26.95
C PRO A 118 -11.76 1.36 -27.33
N ALA A 119 -11.97 2.68 -27.39
CA ALA A 119 -13.25 3.23 -27.85
C ALA A 119 -13.61 2.63 -29.22
N PRO A 120 -14.90 2.34 -29.50
CA PRO A 120 -15.30 1.82 -30.80
C PRO A 120 -14.82 2.78 -31.91
N VAL A 121 -14.07 2.26 -32.88
CA VAL A 121 -13.77 3.02 -34.10
C VAL A 121 -15.11 3.30 -34.79
N PRO A 122 -15.46 4.56 -35.11
CA PRO A 122 -16.65 4.86 -35.86
C PRO A 122 -16.59 4.10 -37.19
N ARG A 123 -17.56 3.22 -37.45
CA ARG A 123 -17.71 2.64 -38.78
C ARG A 123 -18.25 3.75 -39.68
N VAL A 124 -17.43 4.17 -40.64
CA VAL A 124 -17.82 5.08 -41.74
C VAL A 124 -18.59 4.27 -42.77
#